data_AF-A0A4Y8V8B2-F1
#
_entry.id   AF-A0A4Y8V8B2-F1
#
_cell.length_a   1.000
_cell.length_b   1.000
_cell.length_c   1.000
_cell.angle_alpha   90.00
_cell.angle_beta   90.00
_cell.angle_gamma   90.00
#
_symmetry.space_group_name_H-M   'P 1'
#
loop_
_entity.id
_entity.type
_entity.pdbx_description
1 polymer ?
#
loop_
_entity_poly.entity_id
_entity_poly.type
_entity_poly.pdbx_seq_one_letter_code
_entity_poly.pdbx_strand_id
1 'polypeptide(L)'
;MSTRDTNNEVDQQRIRELMMAQLDGESTPEQDAEVVLWMQADPALNKEFELMKAVKKLTRQQQPDDLPAEQWDQYWQGVYPRLERGVGWILMSLGALVMVLFASWEIAREWILSPEIPLWIKAAGISFWSGLSILLISVIREKWFLHKHERYKDIQR
;
A
#
# COMPACT_ATOMS: atom_id res chain seq x y z
N MET A 1 5.30 50.72 33.69
CA MET A 1 5.38 49.63 32.69
C MET A 1 6.82 49.09 32.72
N SER A 2 7.26 48.63 33.89
CA SER A 2 7.46 47.22 34.30
C SER A 2 8.40 46.42 33.39
N THR A 3 9.69 46.73 33.46
CA THR A 3 10.80 45.94 32.88
C THR A 3 11.10 44.65 33.66
N ARG A 4 10.44 44.44 34.80
CA ARG A 4 10.61 43.23 35.64
C ARG A 4 9.78 42.04 35.16
N ASP A 5 8.62 42.28 34.58
CA ASP A 5 7.74 41.20 34.11
C ASP A 5 8.29 40.55 32.82
N THR A 6 8.88 41.33 31.92
CA THR A 6 9.43 40.83 30.66
C THR A 6 10.62 39.88 30.85
N ASN A 7 11.48 40.10 31.85
CA ASN A 7 12.61 39.21 32.12
C ASN A 7 12.14 37.84 32.62
N ASN A 8 11.12 37.82 33.49
CA ASN A 8 10.62 36.58 34.08
C ASN A 8 9.90 35.71 33.04
N GLU A 9 9.19 36.32 32.09
CA GLU A 9 8.55 35.61 30.97
C GLU A 9 9.56 34.98 30.01
N VAL A 10 10.65 35.70 29.68
CA VAL A 10 11.72 35.20 28.81
C VAL A 10 12.46 34.02 29.46
N ASP A 11 12.72 34.10 30.76
CA ASP A 11 13.36 33.01 31.50
C ASP A 11 12.48 31.75 31.54
N GLN A 12 11.17 31.90 31.73
CA GLN A 12 10.21 30.77 31.72
C GLN A 12 10.07 30.12 30.34
N GLN A 13 10.11 30.91 29.26
CA GLN A 13 10.11 30.37 27.90
C GLN A 13 11.36 29.54 27.62
N ARG A 14 12.54 30.05 28.00
CA ARG A 14 13.80 29.34 27.81
C ARG A 14 13.85 28.02 28.58
N ILE A 15 13.34 28.00 29.83
CA ILE A 15 13.26 26.76 30.62
C ILE A 15 12.35 25.75 29.91
N ARG A 16 11.21 26.20 29.37
CA ARG A 16 10.26 25.35 28.64
C ARG A 16 10.85 24.79 27.35
N GLU A 17 11.57 25.61 26.59
CA GLU A 17 12.28 25.18 25.38
C GLU A 17 13.29 24.07 25.69
N LEU A 18 14.09 24.24 26.76
CA LEU A 18 15.08 23.24 27.17
C LEU A 18 14.43 21.96 27.68
N MET A 19 13.29 22.03 28.38
CA MET A 19 12.52 20.85 28.77
C MET A 19 12.00 20.07 27.55
N MET A 20 11.54 20.76 26.50
CA MET A 20 11.10 20.11 25.26
C MET A 20 12.27 19.47 24.52
N ALA A 21 13.40 20.18 24.39
CA ALA A 21 14.62 19.66 23.78
C ALA A 21 15.13 18.40 24.53
N GLN A 22 15.09 18.42 25.86
CA GLN A 22 15.42 17.24 26.68
C GLN A 22 14.45 16.08 26.45
N LEU A 23 13.15 16.37 26.33
CA LEU A 23 12.17 15.34 26.07
C LEU A 23 12.39 14.67 24.71
N ASP A 24 12.81 15.43 23.71
CA ASP A 24 13.08 14.98 22.33
C ASP A 24 14.50 14.44 22.11
N GLY A 25 15.39 14.57 23.08
CA GLY A 25 16.78 14.08 23.02
C GLY A 25 17.71 15.00 22.21
N GLU A 26 17.33 16.26 22.04
CA GLU A 26 18.08 17.29 21.32
C GLU A 26 18.90 18.20 22.24
N SER A 27 18.82 18.00 23.57
CA SER A 27 19.61 18.73 24.57
C SER A 27 21.03 18.18 24.71
N THR A 28 21.97 19.05 25.10
CA THR A 28 23.31 18.63 25.50
C THR A 28 23.35 18.13 26.95
N PRO A 29 24.36 17.34 27.35
CA PRO A 29 24.49 16.88 28.74
C PRO A 29 24.58 18.01 29.77
N GLU A 30 25.08 19.18 29.37
CA GLU A 30 25.17 20.37 30.23
C GLU A 30 23.79 21.01 30.44
N GLN A 31 22.98 21.07 29.38
CA GLN A 31 21.61 21.58 29.43
C GLN A 31 20.71 20.65 30.25
N ASP A 32 20.90 19.33 30.15
CA ASP A 32 20.18 18.36 30.96
C ASP A 32 20.42 18.56 32.45
N ALA A 33 21.67 18.82 32.85
CA ALA A 33 22.03 19.11 34.22
C ALA A 33 21.38 20.42 34.72
N GLU A 34 21.34 21.44 33.87
CA GLU A 34 20.70 22.74 34.16
C GLU A 34 19.20 22.58 34.41
N VAL A 35 18.51 21.81 33.55
CA VAL A 35 17.09 21.51 33.67
C VAL A 35 16.77 20.73 34.94
N VAL A 36 17.61 19.75 35.32
CA VAL A 36 17.45 19.01 36.58
C VAL A 36 17.60 19.92 37.80
N LEU A 37 18.53 20.88 37.77
CA LEU A 37 18.70 21.84 38.85
C LEU A 37 17.46 22.73 39.01
N TRP A 38 16.83 23.17 37.91
CA TRP A 38 15.59 23.94 37.97
C TRP A 38 14.41 23.12 38.48
N MET A 39 14.29 21.85 38.09
CA MET A 39 13.25 20.95 38.60
C MET A 39 13.40 20.65 40.09
N GLN A 40 14.64 20.64 40.61
CA GLN A 40 14.91 20.51 42.04
C GLN A 40 14.59 21.80 42.80
N ALA A 41 14.81 22.96 42.17
CA ALA A 41 14.55 24.27 42.76
C ALA A 41 13.05 24.62 42.79
N ASP A 42 12.27 24.20 41.78
CA ASP A 42 10.84 24.48 41.68
C ASP A 42 9.99 23.20 41.42
N PRO A 43 9.18 22.78 42.41
CA PRO A 43 8.26 21.65 42.25
C PRO A 43 7.21 21.82 41.15
N ALA A 44 6.89 23.06 40.74
CA ALA A 44 5.93 23.32 39.67
C ALA A 44 6.48 22.90 38.30
N LEU A 45 7.76 23.18 38.03
CA LEU A 45 8.46 22.79 36.81
C LEU A 45 8.53 21.25 36.67
N ASN A 46 8.81 20.55 37.77
CA ASN A 46 8.82 19.08 37.76
C ASN A 46 7.44 18.49 37.40
N LYS A 47 6.35 19.08 37.91
CA LYS A 47 4.98 18.65 37.54
C LYS A 47 4.68 18.90 36.06
N GLU A 48 5.10 20.05 35.54
CA GLU A 48 4.91 20.39 34.12
C GLU A 48 5.64 19.39 33.21
N PHE A 49 6.89 19.04 33.54
CA PHE A 49 7.68 18.09 32.77
C PHE A 49 7.12 16.67 32.78
N GLU A 50 6.61 16.19 33.92
CA GLU A 50 5.92 14.90 34.00
C GLU A 50 4.64 14.87 33.14
N LEU A 51 3.93 16.00 33.06
CA LEU A 51 2.75 16.14 32.19
C LEU A 51 3.14 16.09 30.71
N MET A 52 4.24 16.76 30.33
CA MET A 52 4.79 16.69 28.96
C MET A 52 5.20 15.26 28.59
N LYS A 53 5.86 14.53 29.48
CA LYS A 53 6.19 13.10 29.28
C LYS A 53 4.94 12.24 29.07
N ALA A 54 3.91 12.46 29.88
CA ALA A 54 2.66 11.71 29.76
C ALA A 54 1.98 11.94 28.40
N VAL A 55 1.92 13.19 27.93
CA VAL A 55 1.39 13.55 26.60
C VAL A 55 2.21 12.88 25.49
N LYS A 56 3.55 12.99 25.52
CA LYS A 56 4.41 12.34 24.53
C LYS A 56 4.20 10.83 24.47
N LYS A 57 4.05 10.18 25.63
CA LYS A 57 3.80 8.74 25.71
C LYS A 57 2.46 8.36 25.06
N LEU A 58 1.42 9.15 25.25
CA LEU A 58 0.10 8.92 24.64
C LEU A 58 0.15 9.14 23.12
N THR A 59 0.82 10.19 22.66
CA THR A 59 0.96 10.49 21.22
C THR A 59 1.82 9.46 20.49
N ARG A 60 2.88 8.96 21.13
CA ARG A 60 3.76 7.92 20.55
C ARG A 60 3.02 6.59 20.30
N GLN A 61 1.95 6.29 21.03
CA GLN A 61 1.12 5.11 20.79
C GLN A 61 0.19 5.26 19.57
N GLN A 62 0.09 6.46 19.00
CA GLN A 62 -0.79 6.79 17.87
C GLN A 62 -0.02 7.07 16.58
N GLN A 63 1.31 7.20 16.62
CA GLN A 63 2.12 7.28 15.40
C GLN A 63 2.32 5.86 14.86
N PRO A 64 1.92 5.60 13.60
CA PRO A 64 2.43 4.44 12.88
C PRO A 64 3.96 4.56 12.86
N ASP A 65 4.67 3.51 13.25
CA ASP A 65 6.12 3.48 13.09
C ASP A 65 6.43 3.83 11.63
N ASP A 66 7.27 4.85 11.41
CA ASP A 66 7.82 5.16 10.09
C ASP A 66 8.63 3.94 9.65
N LEU A 67 7.98 3.08 8.86
CA LEU A 67 8.59 1.87 8.32
C LEU A 67 9.87 2.27 7.57
N PRO A 68 11.04 1.68 7.90
CA PRO A 68 12.29 1.92 7.19
C PRO A 68 12.09 1.82 5.67
N ALA A 69 12.69 2.72 4.90
CA ALA A 69 12.54 2.80 3.44
C ALA A 69 12.76 1.45 2.72
N GLU A 70 13.57 0.57 3.30
CA GLU A 70 13.83 -0.78 2.82
C GLU A 70 12.57 -1.68 2.82
N GLN A 71 11.68 -1.52 3.79
CA GLN A 71 10.39 -2.25 3.85
C GLN A 71 9.38 -1.68 2.84
N TRP A 72 9.50 -0.40 2.49
CA TRP A 72 8.68 0.24 1.46
C TRP A 72 8.99 -0.32 0.07
N ASP A 73 10.28 -0.46 -0.28
CA ASP A 73 10.70 -1.06 -1.55
C ASP A 73 10.26 -2.52 -1.68
N GLN A 74 10.35 -3.29 -0.59
CA GLN A 74 9.91 -4.69 -0.58
C GLN A 74 8.39 -4.82 -0.78
N TYR A 75 7.60 -3.90 -0.24
CA TYR A 75 6.16 -3.84 -0.44
C TYR A 75 5.81 -3.53 -1.91
N TRP A 76 6.47 -2.54 -2.50
CA TRP A 76 6.24 -2.15 -3.89
C TRP A 76 6.67 -3.22 -4.90
N GLN A 77 7.78 -3.91 -4.67
CA GLN A 77 8.25 -5.01 -5.51
C GLN A 77 7.27 -6.19 -5.56
N GLY A 78 6.51 -6.42 -4.48
CA GLY A 78 5.48 -7.46 -4.44
C GLY A 78 4.17 -7.07 -5.13
N VAL A 79 3.76 -5.80 -5.02
CA VAL A 79 2.42 -5.33 -5.40
C VAL A 79 2.32 -4.98 -6.89
N TYR A 80 3.34 -4.33 -7.46
CA TYR A 80 3.33 -3.90 -8.86
C TYR A 80 3.17 -5.06 -9.86
N PRO A 81 3.96 -6.15 -9.77
CA PRO A 81 3.86 -7.26 -10.71
C PRO A 81 2.52 -8.02 -10.61
N ARG A 82 1.86 -7.98 -9.44
CA ARG A 82 0.55 -8.61 -9.23
C ARG A 82 -0.58 -7.79 -9.85
N LEU A 83 -0.52 -6.47 -9.76
CA LEU A 83 -1.49 -5.57 -10.38
C LEU A 83 -1.41 -5.60 -11.90
N GLU A 84 -0.20 -5.52 -12.46
CA GLU A 84 0.02 -5.59 -13.91
C GLU A 84 -0.59 -6.85 -14.52
N ARG A 85 -0.33 -8.00 -13.88
CA ARG A 85 -0.83 -9.30 -14.33
C ARG A 85 -2.35 -9.41 -14.14
N GLY A 86 -2.90 -8.94 -13.03
CA GLY A 86 -4.35 -8.96 -12.77
C GLY A 86 -5.13 -8.14 -13.80
N VAL A 87 -4.70 -6.91 -14.06
CA VAL A 87 -5.31 -6.02 -15.05
C VAL A 87 -5.15 -6.57 -16.46
N GLY A 88 -3.97 -7.10 -16.80
CA GLY A 88 -3.71 -7.73 -18.09
C GLY A 88 -4.68 -8.88 -18.39
N TRP A 89 -4.96 -9.75 -17.39
CA TRP A 89 -5.91 -10.83 -17.56
C TRP A 89 -7.37 -10.35 -17.71
N ILE A 90 -7.79 -9.33 -16.97
CA ILE A 90 -9.14 -8.77 -17.11
C ILE A 90 -9.34 -8.22 -18.53
N LEU A 91 -8.38 -7.43 -19.02
CA LEU A 91 -8.40 -6.89 -20.38
C LEU A 91 -8.37 -8.00 -21.44
N MET A 92 -7.52 -9.01 -21.27
CA MET A 92 -7.44 -10.14 -22.19
C MET A 92 -8.76 -10.94 -22.22
N SER A 93 -9.37 -11.19 -21.06
CA SER A 93 -10.64 -11.91 -20.94
C SER A 93 -11.77 -11.16 -21.66
N LEU A 94 -11.83 -9.84 -21.43
CA LEU A 94 -12.83 -8.99 -22.03
C LEU A 94 -12.65 -8.88 -23.56
N GLY A 95 -11.40 -8.72 -24.01
CA GLY A 95 -11.07 -8.72 -25.44
C GLY A 95 -11.41 -10.05 -26.11
N ALA A 96 -11.07 -11.18 -25.47
CA ALA A 96 -11.41 -12.50 -25.97
C ALA A 96 -12.93 -12.70 -26.06
N LEU A 97 -13.69 -12.25 -25.06
CA LEU A 97 -15.15 -12.32 -25.07
C LEU A 97 -15.74 -11.54 -26.24
N VAL A 98 -15.29 -10.29 -26.44
CA VAL A 98 -15.74 -9.45 -27.57
C VAL A 98 -15.38 -10.09 -28.90
N MET A 99 -14.16 -10.64 -29.03
CA MET A 99 -13.73 -11.34 -30.25
C MET A 99 -14.60 -12.55 -30.55
N VAL A 100 -14.89 -13.39 -29.55
CA VAL A 100 -15.76 -14.56 -29.71
C VAL A 100 -17.16 -14.13 -30.15
N LEU A 101 -17.73 -13.10 -29.51
CA LEU A 101 -19.06 -12.59 -29.86
C LEU A 101 -19.11 -12.01 -31.27
N PHE A 102 -18.12 -11.19 -31.64
CA PHE A 102 -18.04 -10.59 -32.96
C PHE A 102 -17.82 -11.64 -34.05
N ALA A 103 -16.87 -12.56 -33.86
CA ALA A 103 -16.62 -13.63 -34.82
C ALA A 103 -17.84 -14.55 -34.97
N SER A 104 -18.53 -14.88 -33.87
CA SER A 104 -19.76 -15.68 -33.91
C SER A 104 -20.86 -14.95 -34.68
N TRP A 105 -21.01 -13.65 -34.47
CA TRP A 105 -21.98 -12.83 -35.19
C TRP A 105 -21.70 -12.79 -36.70
N GLU A 106 -20.44 -12.55 -37.08
CA GLU A 106 -20.04 -12.45 -38.49
C GLU A 106 -20.21 -13.79 -39.22
N ILE A 107 -19.79 -14.89 -38.59
CA ILE A 107 -20.00 -16.25 -39.11
C ILE A 107 -21.49 -16.57 -39.20
N ALA A 108 -22.31 -16.17 -38.22
CA ALA A 108 -23.74 -16.39 -38.30
C ALA A 108 -24.37 -15.61 -39.47
N ARG A 109 -23.91 -14.38 -39.70
CA ARG A 109 -24.45 -13.51 -40.75
C ARG A 109 -24.14 -14.01 -42.15
N GLU A 110 -22.88 -14.31 -42.45
CA GLU A 110 -22.46 -14.68 -43.81
C GLU A 110 -22.57 -16.18 -44.08
N TRP A 111 -22.39 -17.00 -43.05
CA TRP A 111 -22.20 -18.44 -43.21
C TRP A 111 -23.47 -19.26 -42.90
N ILE A 112 -24.24 -18.87 -41.87
CA ILE A 112 -25.48 -19.59 -41.51
C ILE A 112 -26.62 -19.25 -42.47
N LEU A 113 -26.78 -17.98 -42.85
CA LEU A 113 -27.86 -17.51 -43.73
C LEU A 113 -27.67 -17.84 -45.21
N SER A 114 -26.45 -18.19 -45.63
CA SER A 114 -26.16 -18.56 -47.01
C SER A 114 -26.64 -19.99 -47.34
N PRO A 115 -27.53 -20.17 -48.33
CA PRO A 115 -28.03 -21.49 -48.73
C PRO A 115 -27.03 -22.28 -49.58
N GLU A 116 -25.98 -21.64 -50.10
CA GLU A 116 -24.96 -22.28 -50.94
C GLU A 116 -23.99 -23.16 -50.15
N ILE A 117 -23.92 -23.00 -48.83
CA ILE A 117 -22.95 -23.71 -47.99
C ILE A 117 -23.54 -25.04 -47.51
N PRO A 118 -22.89 -26.19 -47.81
CA PRO A 118 -23.31 -27.48 -47.33
C PRO A 118 -23.35 -27.56 -45.79
N LEU A 119 -24.36 -28.26 -45.26
CA LEU A 119 -24.59 -28.42 -43.82
C LEU A 119 -23.38 -29.00 -43.05
N TRP A 120 -22.62 -29.90 -43.67
CA TRP A 120 -21.43 -30.50 -43.05
C TRP A 120 -20.27 -29.51 -42.89
N ILE A 121 -20.12 -28.55 -43.81
CA ILE A 121 -19.13 -27.46 -43.69
C ILE A 121 -19.53 -26.54 -42.53
N LYS A 122 -20.83 -26.21 -42.41
CA LYS A 122 -21.35 -25.41 -41.28
C LYS A 122 -21.04 -26.09 -39.94
N ALA A 123 -21.30 -27.39 -39.84
CA ALA A 123 -21.00 -28.16 -38.64
C ALA A 123 -19.49 -28.22 -38.33
N ALA A 124 -18.64 -28.40 -39.35
CA ALA A 124 -17.19 -28.40 -39.18
C ALA A 124 -16.65 -27.05 -38.67
N GLY A 125 -17.13 -25.92 -39.22
CA GLY A 125 -16.72 -24.60 -38.77
C GLY A 125 -17.16 -24.28 -37.34
N ILE A 126 -18.40 -24.64 -36.96
CA ILE A 126 -18.89 -24.47 -35.58
C ILE A 126 -18.05 -25.32 -34.60
N SER A 127 -17.75 -26.56 -34.97
CA SER A 127 -16.92 -27.46 -34.15
C SER A 127 -15.50 -26.92 -33.97
N PHE A 128 -14.88 -26.43 -35.06
CA PHE A 128 -13.55 -25.82 -35.03
C PHE A 128 -13.52 -24.58 -34.12
N TRP A 129 -14.48 -23.66 -34.28
CA TRP A 129 -14.55 -22.43 -33.48
C TRP A 129 -14.81 -22.71 -32.00
N SER A 130 -15.71 -23.66 -31.72
CA SER A 130 -15.98 -24.09 -30.35
C SER A 130 -14.74 -24.73 -29.71
N GLY A 131 -14.05 -25.60 -30.44
CA GLY A 131 -12.80 -26.22 -29.99
C GLY A 131 -11.72 -25.19 -29.70
N LEU A 132 -11.51 -24.22 -30.60
CA LEU A 132 -10.54 -23.15 -30.41
C LEU A 132 -10.86 -22.29 -29.17
N SER A 133 -12.14 -21.95 -28.99
CA SER A 133 -12.59 -21.17 -27.83
C SER A 133 -12.37 -21.92 -26.52
N ILE A 134 -12.71 -23.21 -26.47
CA ILE A 134 -12.50 -24.07 -25.31
C ILE A 134 -11.00 -24.19 -24.99
N LEU A 135 -10.16 -24.33 -26.01
CA LEU A 135 -8.71 -24.49 -25.84
C LEU A 135 -8.09 -23.20 -25.28
N LEU A 136 -8.49 -22.04 -25.80
CA LEU A 136 -8.11 -20.73 -25.27
C LEU A 136 -8.55 -20.58 -23.81
N ILE A 137 -9.80 -20.88 -23.48
CA ILE A 137 -10.32 -20.81 -22.11
C ILE A 137 -9.56 -21.77 -21.18
N SER A 138 -9.24 -22.98 -21.65
CA SER A 138 -8.50 -23.97 -20.86
C SER A 138 -7.10 -23.48 -20.52
N VAL A 139 -6.37 -22.91 -21.49
CA VAL A 139 -5.03 -22.34 -21.27
C VAL A 139 -5.09 -21.16 -20.30
N ILE A 140 -6.09 -20.29 -20.43
CA ILE A 140 -6.30 -19.16 -19.51
C ILE A 140 -6.55 -19.66 -18.08
N ARG A 141 -7.47 -20.63 -17.92
CA ARG A 141 -7.81 -21.23 -16.63
C ARG A 141 -6.62 -21.95 -16.00
N GLU A 142 -5.88 -22.73 -16.79
CA GLU A 142 -4.71 -23.48 -16.32
C GLU A 142 -3.63 -22.53 -15.80
N LYS A 143 -3.29 -21.47 -16.56
CA LYS A 143 -2.33 -20.46 -16.10
C LYS A 143 -2.83 -19.72 -14.86
N TRP A 144 -4.14 -19.47 -14.73
CA TRP A 144 -4.71 -18.85 -13.54
C TRP A 144 -4.61 -19.76 -12.30
N PHE A 145 -4.87 -21.05 -12.46
CA PHE A 145 -4.84 -22.03 -11.36
C PHE A 145 -3.41 -22.29 -10.84
N LEU A 146 -2.44 -22.44 -11.76
CA LEU A 146 -1.02 -22.57 -11.44
C LEU A 146 -0.51 -21.34 -10.68
N HIS A 147 -0.92 -20.14 -11.09
CA HIS A 147 -0.50 -18.91 -10.42
C HIS A 147 -1.02 -18.77 -8.98
N LYS A 148 -2.23 -19.29 -8.69
CA LYS A 148 -2.78 -19.27 -7.33
C LYS A 148 -2.09 -20.25 -6.36
N HIS A 149 -1.44 -21.29 -6.88
CA HIS A 149 -0.84 -22.36 -6.06
C HIS A 149 0.70 -22.27 -5.91
N GLU A 150 1.39 -21.33 -6.56
CA GLU A 150 2.83 -21.07 -6.32
C GLU A 150 3.11 -20.27 -5.02
N ARG A 151 2.31 -20.45 -3.96
CA ARG A 151 2.49 -19.80 -2.64
C ARG A 151 3.60 -20.45 -1.78
N TYR A 152 4.45 -21.30 -2.35
CA TYR A 152 5.50 -22.03 -1.61
C TYR A 152 6.87 -22.03 -2.31
N LYS A 153 7.28 -20.90 -2.89
CA LYS A 153 8.63 -20.79 -3.47
C LYS A 153 9.61 -19.89 -2.71
N ASP A 154 9.16 -19.20 -1.68
CA ASP A 154 10.01 -18.31 -0.86
C ASP A 154 10.52 -18.95 0.45
N ILE A 155 10.47 -20.27 0.59
CA ILE A 155 11.17 -20.94 1.70
C ILE A 155 12.60 -21.24 1.24
N GLN A 156 13.48 -20.24 1.35
CA GLN A 156 14.93 -20.50 1.37
C GLN A 156 15.26 -21.21 2.69
N ARG A 157 15.98 -22.32 2.59
CA ARG A 157 16.40 -23.16 3.72
C ARG A 157 17.79 -22.77 4.18
#